data_AF-A0A6G7ZIC3-F1
#
_entry.id   AF-A0A6G7ZIC3-F1
#
_cell.length_a   1.000
_cell.length_b   1.000
_cell.length_c   1.000
_cell.angle_alpha   90.00
_cell.angle_beta   90.00
_cell.angle_gamma   90.00
#
_symmetry.space_group_name_H-M   'P 1'
#
loop_
_entity.id
_entity.type
_entity.pdbx_description
1 polymer ?
#
loop_
_entity_poly.entity_id
_entity_poly.type
_entity_poly.pdbx_seq_one_letter_code
_entity_poly.pdbx_strand_id
1 'polypeptide(L)'
;MIHFLPDPETAVPAQSDAVAARAGGLARALEIVEQIGGESSGFSHADFAARLASAGDSRMLDLMSERAVAASVAGLEAIALLSESGGTANPAAARLLADTIRDALNEMGALLSL
;
A
#
# COMPACT_ATOMS: atom_id res chain seq x y z
N MET A 1 47.04 -14.35 2.78
CA MET A 1 46.11 -13.22 2.58
C MET A 1 44.97 -13.74 1.73
N ILE A 2 43.80 -13.96 2.33
CA ILE A 2 42.61 -14.42 1.62
C ILE A 2 41.82 -13.17 1.30
N HIS A 3 41.75 -12.79 0.02
CA HIS A 3 40.86 -11.73 -0.44
C HIS A 3 39.47 -12.35 -0.60
N PHE A 4 38.61 -12.16 0.42
CA PHE A 4 37.17 -12.29 0.26
C PHE A 4 36.70 -11.08 -0.56
N LEU A 5 36.52 -11.26 -1.87
CA LEU A 5 35.58 -10.43 -2.61
C LEU A 5 34.23 -11.15 -2.57
N PRO A 6 33.17 -10.54 -2.00
CA PRO A 6 31.84 -11.03 -2.22
C PRO A 6 31.49 -10.86 -3.71
N ASP A 7 30.96 -11.92 -4.29
CA ASP A 7 30.43 -11.97 -5.65
C ASP A 7 29.30 -10.92 -5.79
N PRO A 8 29.37 -9.95 -6.72
CA PRO A 8 28.34 -8.92 -6.87
C PRO A 8 27.01 -9.44 -7.44
N GLU A 9 26.89 -10.73 -7.75
CA GLU A 9 25.71 -11.32 -8.43
C GLU A 9 24.68 -12.03 -7.54
N THR A 10 24.63 -11.74 -6.24
CA THR A 10 23.49 -12.17 -5.40
C THR A 10 22.75 -11.01 -4.72
N ALA A 11 22.63 -9.88 -5.43
CA ALA A 11 21.52 -8.97 -5.18
C ALA A 11 20.26 -9.54 -5.85
N VAL A 12 19.58 -10.47 -5.17
CA VAL A 12 18.19 -10.82 -5.50
C VAL A 12 17.39 -9.52 -5.41
N PRO A 13 16.61 -9.13 -6.43
CA PRO A 13 15.92 -7.85 -6.39
C PRO A 13 14.88 -7.87 -5.26
N ALA A 14 15.14 -7.12 -4.19
CA ALA A 14 14.22 -6.90 -3.07
C ALA A 14 13.00 -6.03 -3.45
N GLN A 15 12.81 -5.74 -4.74
CA GLN A 15 11.77 -4.84 -5.24
C GLN A 15 10.37 -5.45 -5.10
N SER A 16 10.19 -6.74 -5.36
CA SER A 16 8.90 -7.43 -5.18
C SER A 16 8.39 -7.34 -3.73
N ASP A 17 9.28 -7.48 -2.75
CA ASP A 17 8.94 -7.37 -1.32
C ASP A 17 8.51 -5.94 -0.94
N ALA A 18 9.15 -4.91 -1.50
CA ALA A 18 8.84 -3.52 -1.20
C ALA A 18 7.45 -3.11 -1.73
N VAL A 19 7.06 -3.59 -2.92
CA VAL A 19 5.74 -3.33 -3.49
C VAL A 19 4.67 -4.05 -2.68
N ALA A 20 4.89 -5.31 -2.33
CA ALA A 20 3.98 -6.09 -1.50
C ALA A 20 3.78 -5.46 -0.11
N ALA A 21 4.85 -4.99 0.52
CA ALA A 21 4.79 -4.30 1.80
C ALA A 21 3.96 -3.01 1.73
N ARG A 22 4.15 -2.18 0.69
CA ARG A 22 3.39 -0.94 0.50
C ARG A 22 1.92 -1.21 0.22
N ALA A 23 1.62 -2.15 -0.68
CA ALA A 23 0.25 -2.50 -0.99
C ALA A 23 -0.48 -3.12 0.21
N GLY A 24 0.18 -3.98 0.97
CA GLY A 24 -0.38 -4.53 2.21
C GLY A 24 -0.60 -3.47 3.30
N GLY A 25 0.33 -2.51 3.43
CA GLY A 25 0.17 -1.36 4.31
C GLY A 25 -1.01 -0.48 3.92
N LEU A 26 -1.19 -0.21 2.63
CA LEU A 26 -2.33 0.55 2.10
C LEU A 26 -3.65 -0.20 2.29
N ALA A 27 -3.70 -1.51 2.03
CA ALA A 27 -4.89 -2.32 2.27
C ALA A 27 -5.29 -2.29 3.76
N ARG A 28 -4.31 -2.38 4.66
CA ARG A 28 -4.58 -2.27 6.10
C ARG A 28 -5.03 -0.87 6.50
N ALA A 29 -4.43 0.17 5.92
CA ALA A 29 -4.85 1.54 6.14
C ALA A 29 -6.30 1.77 5.67
N LEU A 30 -6.67 1.22 4.51
CA LEU A 30 -8.04 1.26 3.99
C LEU A 30 -9.04 0.68 4.99
N GLU A 31 -8.78 -0.53 5.52
CA GLU A 31 -9.64 -1.16 6.53
C GLU A 31 -9.87 -0.26 7.76
N ILE A 32 -8.82 0.39 8.25
CA ILE A 32 -8.89 1.29 9.41
C ILE A 32 -9.71 2.53 9.08
N VAL A 33 -9.44 3.16 7.92
CA VAL A 33 -10.10 4.40 7.51
C VAL A 33 -11.58 4.14 7.19
N GLU A 34 -11.92 2.98 6.64
CA GLU A 34 -13.31 2.56 6.39
C GLU A 34 -14.13 2.39 7.66
N GLN A 35 -13.52 1.88 8.74
CA GLN A 35 -14.17 1.81 10.05
C GLN A 35 -14.53 3.20 10.60
N ILE A 36 -13.71 4.21 10.29
CA ILE A 36 -13.97 5.61 10.68
C ILE A 36 -15.04 6.24 9.77
N GLY A 37 -14.97 5.98 8.47
CA GLY A 37 -15.92 6.51 7.48
C GLY A 37 -17.31 5.85 7.54
N GLY A 38 -17.40 4.64 8.10
CA GLY A 38 -18.64 3.89 8.26
C GLY A 38 -19.10 3.11 7.02
N GLU A 39 -18.23 2.92 6.03
CA GLU A 39 -18.53 2.22 4.77
C GLU A 39 -17.39 1.28 4.41
N SER A 40 -17.72 0.02 4.09
CA SER A 40 -16.73 -0.95 3.62
C SER A 40 -16.73 -1.01 2.09
N SER A 41 -15.54 -1.03 1.51
CA SER A 41 -15.37 -1.16 0.05
C SER A 41 -15.62 -2.55 -0.50
N GLY A 42 -15.58 -3.58 0.34
CA GLY A 42 -15.47 -4.96 -0.14
C GLY A 42 -14.15 -5.27 -0.85
N PHE A 43 -13.11 -4.43 -0.70
CA PHE A 43 -11.78 -4.72 -1.24
C PHE A 43 -11.20 -5.98 -0.56
N SER A 44 -10.86 -6.99 -1.37
CA SER A 44 -10.26 -8.24 -0.89
C SER A 44 -8.73 -8.16 -0.94
N HIS A 45 -8.12 -7.88 0.22
CA HIS A 45 -6.66 -7.86 0.34
C HIS A 45 -6.04 -9.23 0.01
N ALA A 46 -6.68 -10.33 0.40
CA ALA A 46 -6.17 -11.68 0.12
C ALA A 46 -6.08 -11.95 -1.39
N ASP A 47 -7.13 -11.60 -2.15
CA ASP A 47 -7.15 -11.79 -3.60
C ASP A 47 -6.13 -10.87 -4.29
N PHE A 48 -6.01 -9.62 -3.84
CA PHE A 48 -5.01 -8.69 -4.35
C PHE A 48 -3.59 -9.20 -4.10
N ALA A 49 -3.27 -9.63 -2.87
CA ALA A 49 -1.95 -10.14 -2.50
C ALA A 49 -1.57 -11.39 -3.29
N ALA A 50 -2.51 -12.31 -3.51
CA ALA A 50 -2.28 -13.50 -4.34
C ALA A 50 -1.90 -13.13 -5.78
N ARG A 51 -2.59 -12.14 -6.35
CA ARG A 51 -2.32 -11.64 -7.71
C ARG A 51 -1.00 -10.91 -7.80
N LEU A 52 -0.65 -10.11 -6.80
CA LEU A 52 0.65 -9.44 -6.72
C LEU A 52 1.80 -10.44 -6.63
N ALA A 53 1.66 -11.49 -5.81
CA ALA A 53 2.66 -12.56 -5.71
C ALA A 53 2.88 -13.30 -7.05
N SER A 54 1.85 -13.37 -7.90
CA SER A 54 1.96 -13.99 -9.23
C SER A 54 2.50 -13.08 -10.33
N ALA A 55 2.57 -11.76 -10.12
CA ALA A 55 2.78 -10.79 -11.18
C ALA A 55 4.25 -10.54 -11.58
N GLY A 56 5.21 -11.16 -10.89
CA GLY A 56 6.64 -10.95 -11.13
C GLY A 56 7.07 -9.49 -10.90
N ASP A 57 8.32 -9.18 -11.23
CA ASP A 57 8.86 -7.83 -11.05
C ASP A 57 8.29 -6.87 -12.10
N SER A 58 7.63 -5.80 -11.65
CA SER A 58 7.12 -4.73 -12.50
C SER A 58 7.50 -3.36 -11.97
N ARG A 59 8.35 -2.65 -12.72
CA ARG A 59 8.70 -1.25 -12.44
C ARG A 59 7.47 -0.33 -12.38
N MET A 60 6.42 -0.66 -13.13
CA MET A 60 5.19 0.12 -13.10
C MET A 60 4.45 -0.04 -11.77
N LEU A 61 4.33 -1.28 -11.26
CA LEU A 61 3.75 -1.54 -9.94
C LEU A 61 4.55 -0.87 -8.83
N ASP A 62 5.87 -0.83 -8.97
CA ASP A 62 6.76 -0.12 -8.05
C ASP A 62 6.44 1.37 -7.96
N LEU A 63 6.45 2.07 -9.10
CA LEU A 63 6.13 3.51 -9.17
C LEU A 63 4.70 3.81 -8.68
N MET A 64 3.73 2.96 -9.02
CA MET A 64 2.35 3.15 -8.60
C MET A 64 2.17 2.98 -7.09
N SER A 65 2.81 1.97 -6.51
CA SER A 65 2.74 1.78 -5.05
C SER A 65 3.48 2.89 -4.29
N GLU A 66 4.59 3.45 -4.80
CA GLU A 66 5.21 4.65 -4.22
C GLU A 66 4.26 5.86 -4.25
N ARG A 67 3.65 6.10 -5.42
CA ARG A 67 2.69 7.19 -5.60
C ARG A 67 1.48 7.04 -4.69
N ALA A 68 0.95 5.83 -4.55
CA ALA A 68 -0.19 5.54 -3.70
C ALA A 68 0.11 5.84 -2.23
N VAL A 69 1.30 5.48 -1.76
CA VAL A 69 1.77 5.83 -0.41
C VAL A 69 1.91 7.35 -0.25
N ALA A 70 2.58 8.01 -1.19
CA ALA A 70 2.76 9.47 -1.14
C ALA A 70 1.43 10.25 -1.13
N ALA A 71 0.42 9.76 -1.86
CA ALA A 71 -0.91 10.36 -1.87
C ALA A 71 -1.69 10.18 -0.56
N SER A 72 -1.38 9.12 0.22
CA SER A 72 -2.15 8.74 1.40
C SER A 72 -1.51 9.19 2.72
N VAL A 73 -0.18 9.39 2.74
CA VAL A 73 0.60 9.57 3.97
C VAL A 73 0.12 10.74 4.83
N ALA A 74 -0.11 11.92 4.24
CA ALA A 74 -0.53 13.11 4.98
C ALA A 74 -1.91 12.92 5.65
N GLY A 75 -2.82 12.21 4.99
CA GLY A 75 -4.14 11.89 5.55
C GLY A 75 -4.04 10.90 6.71
N LEU A 76 -3.20 9.88 6.57
CA LEU A 76 -2.97 8.88 7.62
C LEU A 76 -2.27 9.49 8.84
N GLU A 77 -1.27 10.35 8.63
CA GLU A 77 -0.61 11.10 9.69
C GLU A 77 -1.57 12.03 10.43
N ALA A 78 -2.45 12.73 9.71
CA ALA A 78 -3.47 13.59 10.32
C ALA A 78 -4.45 12.79 11.19
N ILE A 79 -4.88 11.61 10.73
CA ILE A 79 -5.73 10.70 11.52
C ILE A 79 -4.99 10.18 12.76
N ALA A 80 -3.73 9.79 12.62
CA ALA A 80 -2.90 9.33 13.73
C ALA A 80 -2.74 10.43 14.80
N LEU A 81 -2.40 11.65 14.40
CA LEU A 81 -2.25 12.79 15.30
C LEU A 81 -3.55 13.13 16.03
N LEU A 82 -4.69 13.07 15.32
CA LEU A 82 -6.00 13.26 15.94
C LEU A 82 -6.29 12.19 16.98
N SER A 83 -6.03 10.92 16.66
CA SER A 83 -6.20 9.79 17.58
C SER A 83 -5.33 9.94 18.84
N GLU A 84 -4.06 10.31 18.69
CA GLU A 84 -3.13 10.57 19.80
C GLU A 84 -3.60 11.71 20.71
N SER A 85 -4.25 12.73 20.15
CA SER A 85 -4.85 13.84 20.91
C SER A 85 -6.20 13.51 21.55
N GLY A 86 -6.70 12.27 21.39
CA GLY A 86 -8.01 11.83 21.88
C GLY A 86 -9.19 12.34 21.03
N GLY A 87 -8.90 12.90 19.85
CA GLY A 87 -9.89 13.37 18.89
C GLY A 87 -10.37 12.25 17.96
N THR A 88 -11.45 12.53 17.24
CA THR A 88 -11.98 11.64 16.20
C THR A 88 -11.85 12.32 14.84
N ALA A 89 -11.42 11.56 13.83
CA ALA A 89 -11.36 12.07 12.47
C ALA A 89 -12.76 12.29 11.90
N ASN A 90 -12.91 13.33 11.07
CA ASN A 90 -14.17 13.62 10.39
C ASN A 90 -14.53 12.45 9.44
N PRO A 91 -15.73 11.83 9.56
CA PRO A 91 -16.13 10.71 8.72
C PRO A 91 -16.08 10.99 7.22
N ALA A 92 -16.42 12.21 6.79
CA ALA A 92 -16.35 12.59 5.38
C ALA A 92 -14.90 12.68 4.87
N ALA A 93 -13.97 13.17 5.70
CA ALA A 93 -12.55 13.19 5.37
C ALA A 93 -11.96 11.77 5.32
N ALA A 94 -12.38 10.90 6.24
CA ALA A 94 -12.01 9.50 6.22
C ALA A 94 -12.52 8.80 4.94
N ARG A 95 -13.76 9.04 4.51
CA ARG A 95 -14.28 8.50 3.24
C ARG A 95 -13.45 8.94 2.04
N LEU A 96 -13.10 10.22 1.93
CA LEU A 96 -12.25 10.72 0.85
C LEU A 96 -10.87 10.04 0.82
N LEU A 97 -10.28 9.80 2.00
CA LEU A 97 -9.02 9.08 2.10
C LEU A 97 -9.17 7.60 1.73
N ALA A 98 -10.26 6.95 2.16
CA ALA A 98 -10.57 5.57 1.78
C ALA A 98 -10.76 5.43 0.27
N ASP A 99 -11.49 6.35 -0.37
CA ASP A 99 -11.67 6.38 -1.82
C ASP A 99 -10.32 6.54 -2.54
N THR A 100 -9.46 7.44 -2.06
CA THR A 100 -8.11 7.65 -2.62
C THR A 100 -7.25 6.38 -2.55
N ILE A 101 -7.24 5.71 -1.39
CA ILE A 101 -6.46 4.47 -1.21
C ILE A 101 -7.03 3.35 -2.08
N ARG A 102 -8.36 3.23 -2.14
CA ARG A 102 -9.06 2.21 -2.91
C ARG A 102 -8.82 2.37 -4.41
N ASP A 103 -8.94 3.58 -4.93
CA ASP A 103 -8.70 3.85 -6.35
C ASP A 103 -7.27 3.47 -6.75
N ALA A 104 -6.28 3.79 -5.90
CA ALA A 104 -4.90 3.40 -6.13
C ALA A 104 -4.70 1.87 -6.10
N LEU A 105 -5.31 1.17 -5.13
CA LEU A 105 -5.28 -0.30 -5.07
C LEU A 105 -5.96 -0.94 -6.28
N ASN A 106 -7.07 -0.38 -6.75
CA ASN A 106 -7.77 -0.84 -7.95
C ASN A 106 -6.96 -0.60 -9.23
N GLU A 107 -6.28 0.54 -9.35
CA GLU A 107 -5.41 0.85 -10.49
C GLU A 107 -4.25 -0.16 -10.57
N MET A 108 -3.61 -0.45 -9.43
CA MET A 108 -2.61 -1.52 -9.34
C MET A 108 -3.23 -2.89 -9.65
N GLY A 109 -4.43 -3.15 -9.15
CA GLY A 109 -5.18 -4.37 -9.42
C GLY A 109 -5.49 -4.55 -10.90
N ALA A 110 -5.75 -3.49 -11.66
CA ALA A 110 -5.97 -3.59 -13.10
C ALA A 110 -4.70 -4.06 -13.83
N LEU A 111 -3.52 -3.61 -13.41
CA LEU A 111 -2.24 -4.08 -13.98
C LEU A 111 -1.95 -5.55 -13.69
N LEU A 112 -2.39 -6.04 -12.52
CA LEU A 112 -2.24 -7.44 -12.09
C LEU A 112 -3.22 -8.41 -12.77
N SER A 113 -4.06 -7.94 -13.70
CA SER A 113 -5.08 -8.75 -14.39
C SER A 113 -4.96 -8.68 -15.91
N LEU A 114 -3.89 -8.06 -16.39
CA LEU A 114 -3.40 -8.14 -17.77
C LEU A 114 -2.54 -9.39 -17.93
#